data_AF-A0A453NLL1-F1
#
_entry.id   AF-A0A453NLL1-F1
#
_cell.length_a   1.000
_cell.length_b   1.000
_cell.length_c   1.000
_cell.angle_alpha   90.00
_cell.angle_beta   90.00
_cell.angle_gamma   90.00
#
_symmetry.space_group_name_H-M   'P 1'
#
loop_
_entity.id
_entity.type
_entity.pdbx_description
1 polymer ?
#
loop_
_entity_poly.entity_id
_entity_poly.type
_entity_poly.pdbx_seq_one_letter_code
_entity_poly.pdbx_strand_id
1 'polypeptide(L)'
;ARNERPSLKQDIKEISKDDYFAKNNEFATWLKEEKGKYFSDLSSESARDIFLKFVKQWNKGKLPSQYYVGITTGPRSAHNWNIKK
;
A
#
# COMPACT_ATOMS: atom_id res chain seq x y z
N ALA A 1 -18.99 -27.19 14.07
CA ALA A 1 -18.20 -26.86 12.86
C ALA A 1 -17.79 -25.40 12.94
N ARG A 2 -16.49 -25.10 12.92
CA ARG A 2 -16.00 -23.71 13.00
C ARG A 2 -15.38 -23.32 11.66
N ASN A 3 -15.74 -22.12 11.22
CA ASN A 3 -15.20 -21.35 10.10
C ASN A 3 -15.87 -21.67 8.77
N GLU A 4 -16.55 -20.67 8.19
CA GLU A 4 -16.32 -20.13 6.84
C GLU A 4 -16.79 -18.66 6.83
N ARG A 5 -15.89 -17.73 7.19
CA ARG A 5 -16.09 -16.29 6.90
C ARG A 5 -15.69 -16.12 5.43
N PRO A 6 -16.55 -15.58 4.54
CA PRO A 6 -16.22 -15.45 3.13
C PRO A 6 -14.95 -14.60 2.98
N SER A 7 -13.91 -15.28 2.54
CA SER A 7 -12.58 -14.75 2.29
C SER A 7 -12.64 -13.83 1.08
N LEU A 8 -12.92 -12.55 1.31
CA LEU A 8 -12.66 -11.43 0.39
C LEU A 8 -11.16 -11.26 0.03
N LYS A 9 -10.35 -12.32 0.22
CA LYS A 9 -8.89 -12.36 0.13
C LYS A 9 -8.38 -12.91 -1.20
N GLN A 10 -9.21 -13.03 -2.23
CA GLN A 10 -8.81 -13.80 -3.42
C GLN A 10 -8.15 -12.96 -4.52
N ASP A 11 -8.23 -11.63 -4.49
CA ASP A 11 -7.64 -10.79 -5.56
C ASP A 11 -6.53 -9.83 -5.08
N ILE A 12 -6.13 -9.94 -3.81
CA ILE A 12 -5.01 -9.15 -3.30
C ILE A 12 -3.72 -9.84 -3.71
N LYS A 13 -3.03 -9.27 -4.71
CA LYS A 13 -1.68 -9.72 -5.09
C LYS A 13 -0.71 -9.44 -3.95
N GLU A 14 -0.46 -10.43 -3.11
CA GLU A 14 0.48 -10.32 -1.99
C GLU A 14 1.84 -9.81 -2.49
N ILE A 15 2.40 -8.86 -1.77
CA ILE A 15 3.71 -8.28 -2.08
C ILE A 15 4.71 -8.73 -1.04
N SER A 16 5.98 -8.75 -1.41
CA SER A 16 7.08 -9.00 -0.49
C SER A 16 8.03 -7.80 -0.44
N LYS A 17 8.98 -7.84 0.50
CA LYS A 17 10.12 -6.90 0.57
C LYS A 17 10.95 -6.87 -0.72
N ASP A 18 10.90 -7.91 -1.53
CA ASP A 18 11.51 -7.93 -2.87
C ASP A 18 10.79 -6.99 -3.85
N ASP A 19 9.49 -6.76 -3.69
CA ASP A 19 8.70 -5.81 -4.48
C ASP A 19 8.95 -4.35 -4.08
N TYR A 20 9.96 -4.07 -3.25
CA TYR A 20 10.27 -2.73 -2.76
C TYR A 20 10.37 -1.69 -3.89
N PHE A 21 11.05 -2.02 -4.99
CA PHE A 21 11.18 -1.14 -6.13
C PHE A 21 9.90 -1.07 -6.97
N ALA A 22 9.23 -2.20 -7.18
CA ALA A 22 7.98 -2.28 -7.94
C ALA A 22 6.83 -1.52 -7.24
N LYS A 23 6.84 -1.51 -5.91
CA LYS A 23 5.83 -0.90 -5.04
C LYS A 23 6.31 0.41 -4.40
N ASN A 24 7.42 0.97 -4.88
CA ASN A 24 7.96 2.22 -4.34
C ASN A 24 6.95 3.38 -4.43
N ASN A 25 6.15 3.45 -5.49
CA ASN A 25 5.13 4.50 -5.67
C ASN A 25 3.98 4.36 -4.65
N GLU A 26 3.43 3.16 -4.52
CA GLU A 26 2.43 2.83 -3.50
C GLU A 26 2.97 3.06 -2.08
N PHE A 27 4.20 2.66 -1.82
CA PHE A 27 4.85 2.81 -0.54
C PHE A 27 5.11 4.28 -0.19
N ALA A 28 5.57 5.09 -1.15
CA ALA A 28 5.77 6.53 -0.96
C ALA A 28 4.45 7.26 -0.66
N THR A 29 3.37 6.88 -1.34
CA THR A 29 2.02 7.41 -1.06
C THR A 29 1.56 7.02 0.33
N TRP A 30 1.69 5.73 0.69
CA TRP A 30 1.30 5.24 2.01
C TRP A 30 2.13 5.88 3.14
N LEU A 31 3.43 6.09 2.93
CA LEU A 31 4.30 6.80 3.88
C LEU A 31 3.80 8.23 4.12
N LYS A 32 3.37 8.92 3.06
CA LYS A 32 2.82 10.27 3.16
C LYS A 32 1.46 10.28 3.85
N GLU A 33 0.56 9.34 3.53
CA GLU A 33 -0.80 9.31 4.10
C GLU A 33 -0.83 8.80 5.55
N GLU A 34 -0.17 7.68 5.84
CA GLU A 34 -0.21 7.03 7.16
C GLU A 34 0.78 7.67 8.15
N LYS A 35 1.97 8.06 7.65
CA LYS A 35 3.05 8.59 8.49
C LYS A 35 3.32 10.08 8.32
N GLY A 36 2.80 10.72 7.28
CA GLY A 36 3.17 12.11 6.95
C GLY A 36 4.65 12.28 6.60
N LYS A 37 5.34 11.21 6.18
CA LYS A 37 6.78 11.23 5.88
C LYS A 37 7.04 10.94 4.41
N TYR A 38 8.13 11.48 3.89
CA TYR A 38 8.61 11.14 2.56
C TYR A 38 9.74 10.13 2.64
N PHE A 39 9.96 9.40 1.55
CA PHE A 39 11.10 8.51 1.43
C PHE A 39 12.43 9.25 1.62
N SER A 40 12.51 10.50 1.15
CA SER A 40 13.69 11.36 1.30
C SER A 40 14.05 11.67 2.75
N ASP A 41 13.07 11.65 3.66
CA ASP A 41 13.26 11.86 5.10
C ASP A 41 13.64 10.57 5.84
N LEU A 42 13.63 9.42 5.16
CA LEU A 42 13.87 8.11 5.75
C LEU A 42 15.21 7.55 5.28
N SER A 43 15.98 7.02 6.23
CA SER A 43 17.13 6.17 5.89
C SER A 43 16.66 4.84 5.29
N SER A 44 17.50 4.23 4.47
CA SER A 44 17.26 2.93 3.82
C SER A 44 16.79 1.84 4.79
N GLU A 45 17.34 1.81 6.01
CA GLU A 45 16.93 0.86 7.06
C GLU A 45 15.51 1.13 7.56
N SER A 46 15.18 2.40 7.82
CA SER A 46 13.83 2.81 8.24
C SER A 46 12.80 2.56 7.16
N ALA A 47 13.13 2.86 5.90
CA ALA A 47 12.25 2.58 4.77
C ALA A 47 11.94 1.09 4.68
N ARG A 48 12.92 0.20 4.88
CA ARG A 48 12.71 -1.27 4.88
C ARG A 48 11.85 -1.74 6.06
N ASP A 49 12.07 -1.24 7.28
CA ASP A 49 11.21 -1.59 8.43
C ASP A 49 9.75 -1.16 8.21
N ILE A 50 9.58 0.05 7.68
CA ILE A 50 8.25 0.60 7.40
C ILE A 50 7.60 -0.14 6.22
N PHE A 51 8.38 -0.56 5.23
CA PHE A 51 7.91 -1.39 4.13
C PHE A 51 7.42 -2.76 4.61
N LEU A 52 8.07 -3.38 5.59
CA LEU A 52 7.58 -4.62 6.20
C LEU A 52 6.20 -4.44 6.86
N LYS A 53 5.95 -3.27 7.47
CA LYS A 53 4.63 -2.93 8.02
C LYS A 53 3.61 -2.74 6.90
N PHE A 54 3.99 -2.07 5.81
CA PHE A 54 3.16 -1.92 4.62
C PHE A 54 2.76 -3.27 4.02
N VAL A 55 3.72 -4.18 3.79
CA VAL A 55 3.49 -5.55 3.30
C VAL A 55 2.51 -6.31 4.18
N LYS A 56 2.68 -6.23 5.51
CA LYS A 56 1.74 -6.87 6.45
C LYS A 56 0.32 -6.30 6.34
N GLN A 57 0.19 -4.99 6.16
CA GLN A 57 -1.12 -4.33 5.99
C GLN A 57 -1.76 -4.70 4.64
N TRP A 58 -0.94 -4.76 3.60
CA TRP A 58 -1.31 -5.17 2.25
C TRP A 58 -1.83 -6.59 2.21
N ASN A 59 -1.05 -7.56 2.69
CA ASN A 59 -1.46 -8.97 2.69
C ASN A 59 -2.66 -9.22 3.62
N LYS A 60 -2.88 -8.34 4.61
CA LYS A 60 -4.08 -8.38 5.46
C LYS A 60 -5.34 -7.86 4.75
N GLY A 61 -5.21 -7.14 3.64
CA GLY A 61 -6.32 -6.44 2.99
C GLY A 61 -6.79 -5.21 3.77
N LYS A 62 -5.92 -4.62 4.59
CA LYS A 62 -6.23 -3.39 5.34
C LYS A 62 -6.01 -2.13 4.52
N LEU A 63 -5.26 -2.22 3.44
CA LEU A 63 -5.09 -1.10 2.52
C LEU A 63 -6.33 -1.00 1.61
N PRO A 64 -6.72 0.22 1.22
CA PRO A 64 -7.77 0.45 0.23
C PRO A 64 -7.45 -0.21 -1.11
N SER A 65 -8.49 -0.62 -1.85
CA SER A 65 -8.38 -1.25 -3.18
C SER A 65 -7.52 -0.46 -4.18
N GLN A 66 -7.46 0.87 -4.02
CA GLN A 66 -6.66 1.79 -4.84
C GLN A 66 -5.15 1.48 -4.83
N TYR A 67 -4.64 0.90 -3.74
CA TYR A 67 -3.24 0.55 -3.63
C TYR A 67 -2.92 -0.65 -4.53
N TYR A 68 -3.86 -1.58 -4.74
CA TYR A 68 -3.64 -2.83 -5.48
C TYR A 68 -3.72 -2.68 -7.00
N VAL A 69 -4.48 -1.70 -7.51
CA VAL A 69 -4.61 -1.42 -8.96
C VAL A 69 -3.41 -0.68 -9.57
N GLY A 70 -2.48 -0.20 -8.73
CA GLY A 70 -1.28 0.51 -9.17
C GLY A 70 -1.50 2.02 -9.22
N ILE A 71 -0.71 2.77 -8.44
CA ILE A 71 -0.74 4.23 -8.47
C ILE A 71 0.14 4.65 -9.66
N THR A 72 -0.47 4.81 -10.84
CA THR A 72 0.23 5.42 -11.97
C THR A 72 0.60 6.85 -11.56
N THR A 73 1.89 7.16 -11.55
CA THR A 73 2.40 8.47 -11.14
C THR A 73 2.15 9.51 -12.24
N GLY A 74 0.87 9.87 -12.44
CA GLY A 74 0.46 11.10 -13.12
C GLY A 74 0.52 12.31 -12.17
N PRO A 75 0.62 13.54 -12.69
CA PRO A 75 1.14 14.68 -11.94
C PRO A 75 0.29 15.03 -10.71
N ARG A 76 1.02 15.17 -9.59
CA ARG A 76 0.65 15.73 -8.28
C ARG A 76 -0.86 15.83 -7.99
N SER A 77 -1.34 14.85 -7.23
CA SER A 77 -2.50 14.99 -6.34
C SER A 77 -3.82 15.42 -7.01
N ALA A 78 -4.46 14.53 -7.78
CA ALA A 78 -5.91 14.55 -7.93
C ALA A 78 -6.49 13.52 -6.96
N HIS A 79 -6.66 13.93 -5.72
CA HIS A 79 -7.45 13.22 -4.72
C HIS A 79 -8.89 13.00 -5.26
N ASN A 80 -9.12 11.94 -6.03
CA ASN A 80 -10.47 11.47 -6.39
C ASN A 80 -11.00 10.55 -5.29
N TRP A 81 -11.25 11.13 -4.13
CA TRP A 81 -11.92 10.46 -3.02
C TRP A 81 -13.40 10.45 -3.36
N ASN A 82 -13.89 9.32 -3.88
CA ASN A 82 -15.31 9.04 -4.12
C ASN A 82 -16.11 10.24 -4.71
N ILE A 83 -15.90 10.58 -5.99
CA ILE A 83 -16.93 11.33 -6.72
C ILE A 83 -17.88 10.27 -7.29
N LYS A 84 -19.00 10.06 -6.59
CA LYS A 84 -20.13 9.33 -7.16
C LYS A 84 -20.48 9.95 -8.51
N LYS A 85 -20.71 9.08 -9.48
CA LYS A 85 -21.07 9.33 -10.88
C LYS A 85 -22.08 10.46 -11.06
#